data_AF-A0A2N0R972-F1
#
_entry.id   AF-A0A2N0R972-F1
#
_cell.length_a   1.000
_cell.length_b   1.000
_cell.length_c   1.000
_cell.angle_alpha   90.00
_cell.angle_beta   90.00
_cell.angle_gamma   90.00
#
_symmetry.space_group_name_H-M   'P 1'
#
loop_
_entity.id
_entity.type
_entity.pdbx_description
1 polymer ?
#
loop_
_entity_poly.entity_id
_entity_poly.type
_entity_poly.pdbx_seq_one_letter_code
_entity_poly.pdbx_strand_id
1 'polypeptide(L)'
;MADTETTDHKLNFEQNELVLCFHGPLLYEAKILKAENWGPEDSESGDTGPHYYVHYKGWKKTWDEWVPEERVVKHNEANLMRQKQLKDTYSNKKKKTVRIGNKGSIEDQEKSNDVSESSPSHQGEDQLQKENHERGKKRKKINDDEEEEEFMNRLEIKIPLPESLKVKLIDDWENVTRNNALLKLPRKYTVADILNEYLEFKHNLIASTANNQKSDKDDIHSEVVQGIKIYFDKTLGNILLYADERQQYVNIRKQFLDKENSEIYGAEHLLRLFVELPRLLAHTTMDQAATETLEEHLIDFLK
;
A
#
# COMPACT_ATOMS: atom_id res chain seq x y z
N MET A 1 17.22 20.47 41.10
CA MET A 1 16.56 19.16 40.93
C MET A 1 15.14 19.49 40.55
N ALA A 2 14.81 19.35 39.26
CA ALA A 2 13.47 19.63 38.76
C ALA A 2 12.69 18.31 38.81
N ASP A 3 11.61 18.31 39.59
CA ASP A 3 10.68 17.21 39.69
C ASP A 3 9.98 17.02 38.34
N THR A 4 10.23 15.89 37.68
CA THR A 4 9.47 15.46 36.51
C THR A 4 8.14 14.89 37.02
N GLU A 5 7.10 15.71 36.99
CA GLU A 5 5.72 15.26 37.17
C GLU A 5 5.38 14.27 36.05
N THR A 6 5.42 12.97 36.34
CA THR A 6 4.86 11.92 35.49
C THR A 6 3.35 12.12 35.47
N THR A 7 2.81 12.71 34.40
CA THR A 7 1.37 12.77 34.17
C THR A 7 0.86 11.34 34.03
N ASP A 8 0.23 10.84 35.09
CA ASP A 8 -0.39 9.52 35.15
C ASP A 8 -1.64 9.54 34.25
N HIS A 9 -1.44 9.24 32.95
CA HIS A 9 -2.53 9.12 32.00
C HIS A 9 -3.26 7.81 32.29
N LYS A 10 -4.53 7.92 32.69
CA LYS A 10 -5.38 6.78 32.97
C LYS A 10 -5.50 5.90 31.71
N LEU A 11 -5.02 4.65 31.81
CA LEU A 11 -5.20 3.65 30.77
C LEU A 11 -6.71 3.34 30.61
N ASN A 12 -7.24 3.54 29.41
CA ASN A 12 -8.66 3.34 29.10
C ASN A 12 -9.04 1.88 28.78
N PHE A 13 -8.03 1.00 28.68
CA PHE A 13 -8.20 -0.41 28.39
C PHE A 13 -7.26 -1.26 29.24
N GLU A 14 -7.70 -2.46 29.61
CA GLU A 14 -6.99 -3.34 30.54
C GLU A 14 -6.27 -4.50 29.82
N GLN A 15 -5.28 -5.07 30.50
CA GLN A 15 -4.61 -6.27 30.01
C GLN A 15 -5.61 -7.42 29.87
N ASN A 16 -5.53 -8.14 28.76
CA ASN A 16 -6.44 -9.19 28.31
C ASN A 16 -7.83 -8.73 27.86
N GLU A 17 -8.11 -7.43 27.80
CA GLU A 17 -9.36 -6.91 27.26
C GLU A 17 -9.45 -7.16 25.74
N LEU A 18 -10.65 -7.52 25.29
CA LEU A 18 -10.98 -7.61 23.86
C LEU A 18 -11.36 -6.23 23.35
N VAL A 19 -10.64 -5.77 22.34
CA VAL A 19 -10.80 -4.45 21.74
C VAL A 19 -10.89 -4.57 20.23
N LEU A 20 -11.24 -3.47 19.57
CA LEU A 20 -11.04 -3.32 18.14
C LEU A 20 -9.87 -2.38 17.93
N CYS A 21 -8.86 -2.79 17.17
CA CYS A 21 -7.67 -2.01 16.90
C CYS A 21 -7.59 -1.66 15.41
N PHE A 22 -7.26 -0.42 15.10
CA PHE A 22 -6.96 0.02 13.75
C PHE A 22 -5.62 -0.53 13.31
N HIS A 23 -5.61 -1.20 12.15
CA HIS A 23 -4.40 -1.53 11.42
C HIS A 23 -4.61 -1.08 9.96
N GLY A 24 -3.87 -0.04 9.55
CA GLY A 24 -4.22 0.73 8.36
C GLY A 24 -5.63 1.34 8.46
N PRO A 25 -6.48 1.29 7.40
CA PRO A 25 -7.80 1.92 7.40
C PRO A 25 -8.91 1.07 8.04
N LEU A 26 -8.63 -0.19 8.41
CA LEU A 26 -9.64 -1.12 8.91
C LEU A 26 -9.49 -1.36 10.42
N LEU A 27 -10.62 -1.73 11.02
CA LEU A 27 -10.71 -2.17 12.42
C LEU A 27 -10.65 -3.70 12.48
N TYR A 28 -9.80 -4.22 13.36
CA TYR A 28 -9.64 -5.65 13.59
C TYR A 28 -9.90 -5.99 15.05
N GLU A 29 -10.42 -7.19 15.31
CA GLU A 29 -10.50 -7.69 16.69
C GLU A 29 -9.09 -7.96 17.21
N ALA A 30 -8.76 -7.37 18.35
CA ALA A 30 -7.46 -7.52 18.98
C ALA A 30 -7.63 -7.75 20.49
N LYS A 31 -6.60 -8.32 21.10
CA LYS A 31 -6.49 -8.50 22.54
C LYS A 31 -5.32 -7.69 23.06
N ILE A 32 -5.55 -6.93 24.11
CA ILE A 32 -4.46 -6.21 24.78
C ILE A 32 -3.62 -7.21 25.54
N LEU A 33 -2.35 -7.31 25.19
CA LEU A 33 -1.37 -8.15 25.87
C LEU A 33 -0.63 -7.40 26.96
N LYS A 34 -0.38 -6.10 26.77
CA LYS A 34 0.21 -5.20 27.78
C LYS A 34 -0.32 -3.78 27.59
N ALA A 35 -0.32 -3.00 28.66
CA ALA A 35 -0.71 -1.60 28.67
C ALA A 35 0.31 -0.83 29.50
N GLU A 36 0.95 0.16 28.91
CA GLU A 36 2.01 0.96 29.53
C GLU A 36 1.77 2.44 29.21
N ASN A 37 2.16 3.33 30.12
CA ASN A 37 2.12 4.76 29.87
C ASN A 37 3.57 5.20 29.62
N TRP A 38 3.87 5.58 28.39
CA TRP A 38 5.24 5.91 27.98
C TRP A 38 5.55 7.36 28.32
N GLY A 39 6.67 7.57 29.01
CA GLY A 39 7.23 8.89 29.26
C GLY A 39 8.14 9.35 28.10
N PRO A 40 8.62 10.61 28.16
CA PRO A 40 9.55 11.16 27.17
C PRO A 40 10.90 10.44 27.12
N GLU A 41 11.24 9.61 28.11
CA GLU A 41 12.46 8.79 28.13
C GLU A 41 12.26 7.36 27.60
N ASP A 42 11.01 6.89 27.48
CA ASP A 42 10.70 5.50 27.12
C ASP A 42 10.56 5.26 25.61
N SER A 43 10.52 6.32 24.80
CA SER A 43 10.32 6.24 23.34
C SER A 43 11.44 6.94 22.58
N GLU A 44 12.18 6.19 21.75
CA GLU A 44 13.18 6.75 20.80
C GLU A 44 12.54 7.70 19.77
N SER A 45 11.21 7.62 19.58
CA SER A 45 10.43 8.45 18.67
C SER A 45 9.82 9.69 19.34
N GLY A 46 9.93 9.83 20.67
CA GLY A 46 9.34 10.95 21.42
C GLY A 46 7.83 10.83 21.66
N ASP A 47 7.23 9.67 21.36
CA ASP A 47 5.82 9.40 21.63
C ASP A 47 5.59 9.22 23.14
N THR A 48 4.65 10.00 23.69
CA THR A 48 4.30 9.98 25.11
C THR A 48 2.84 9.63 25.30
N GLY A 49 2.50 9.03 26.45
CA GLY A 49 1.13 8.70 26.81
C GLY A 49 0.80 7.20 26.71
N PRO A 50 -0.50 6.85 26.74
CA PRO A 50 -0.96 5.47 26.86
C PRO A 50 -0.71 4.66 25.58
N HIS A 51 0.06 3.59 25.73
CA HIS A 51 0.42 2.63 24.69
C HIS A 51 -0.02 1.22 25.06
N TYR A 52 -0.48 0.48 24.05
CA TYR A 52 -1.02 -0.86 24.20
C TYR A 52 -0.28 -1.82 23.29
N TYR A 53 0.23 -2.92 23.85
CA TYR A 53 0.76 -4.02 23.07
C TYR A 53 -0.40 -4.92 22.68
N VAL A 54 -0.74 -4.97 21.39
CA VAL A 54 -1.93 -5.65 20.89
C VAL A 54 -1.57 -6.89 20.10
N HIS A 55 -2.39 -7.93 20.24
CA HIS A 55 -2.37 -9.12 19.39
C HIS A 55 -3.67 -9.22 18.61
N TYR A 56 -3.57 -9.22 17.29
CA TYR A 56 -4.74 -9.33 16.40
C TYR A 56 -5.24 -10.77 16.33
N LYS A 57 -6.56 -10.93 16.42
CA LYS A 57 -7.20 -12.24 16.41
C LYS A 57 -7.05 -12.88 15.03
N GLY A 58 -6.38 -14.03 14.97
CA GLY A 58 -6.10 -14.77 13.72
C GLY A 58 -4.68 -14.55 13.19
N TRP A 59 -4.02 -13.47 13.61
CA TRP A 59 -2.74 -13.08 13.04
C TRP A 59 -1.57 -13.81 13.72
N LYS A 60 -0.43 -13.91 13.01
CA LYS A 60 0.82 -14.46 13.57
C LYS A 60 1.36 -13.49 14.64
N LYS A 61 1.97 -14.03 15.70
CA LYS A 61 2.61 -13.23 16.78
C LYS A 61 3.68 -12.24 16.32
N THR A 62 4.24 -12.45 15.13
CA THR A 62 5.20 -11.52 14.51
C THR A 62 4.58 -10.18 14.14
N TRP A 63 3.25 -10.07 14.14
CA TRP A 63 2.49 -8.85 13.89
C TRP A 63 2.03 -8.14 15.17
N ASP A 64 2.41 -8.65 16.34
CA ASP A 64 2.11 -7.99 17.60
C ASP A 64 2.91 -6.67 17.66
N GLU A 65 2.24 -5.57 17.99
CA GLU A 65 2.83 -4.23 17.96
C GLU A 65 2.37 -3.39 19.15
N TRP A 66 3.19 -2.41 19.53
CA TRP A 66 2.78 -1.33 20.42
C TRP A 66 2.04 -0.28 19.61
N VAL A 67 0.85 0.09 20.05
CA VAL A 67 0.01 1.10 19.40
C VAL A 67 -0.40 2.18 20.40
N PRO A 68 -0.49 3.45 19.99
CA PRO A 68 -1.06 4.50 20.81
C PRO A 68 -2.56 4.27 21.03
N GLU A 69 -3.12 4.87 22.08
CA GLU A 69 -4.53 4.77 22.42
C GLU A 69 -5.48 5.10 21.26
N GLU A 70 -5.15 6.06 20.41
CA GLU A 70 -6.00 6.49 19.29
C GLU A 70 -6.34 5.36 18.30
N ARG A 71 -5.48 4.34 18.20
CA ARG A 71 -5.71 3.17 17.35
C ARG A 71 -6.62 2.14 18.01
N VAL A 72 -6.90 2.23 19.30
CA VAL A 72 -7.67 1.24 20.05
C VAL A 72 -9.06 1.79 20.39
N VAL A 73 -10.10 1.03 20.05
CA VAL A 73 -11.49 1.36 20.39
C VAL A 73 -12.17 0.18 21.09
N LYS A 74 -13.16 0.48 21.93
CA LYS A 74 -13.89 -0.55 22.69
C LYS A 74 -14.63 -1.50 21.76
N HIS A 75 -14.66 -2.77 22.15
CA HIS A 75 -15.44 -3.78 21.47
C HIS A 75 -16.94 -3.63 21.84
N ASN A 76 -17.63 -2.71 21.16
CA ASN A 76 -19.07 -2.45 21.32
C ASN A 76 -19.81 -2.56 19.98
N GLU A 77 -21.15 -2.58 20.04
CA GLU A 77 -22.00 -2.76 18.86
C GLU A 77 -21.81 -1.64 17.82
N ALA A 78 -21.62 -0.38 18.26
CA ALA A 78 -21.37 0.75 17.38
C ALA A 78 -20.05 0.62 16.61
N ASN A 79 -18.98 0.17 17.27
CA ASN A 79 -17.67 -0.02 16.65
C ASN A 79 -17.62 -1.29 15.78
N LEU A 80 -18.41 -2.31 16.10
CA LEU A 80 -18.63 -3.47 15.21
C LEU A 80 -19.39 -3.07 13.94
N MET A 81 -20.40 -2.19 14.05
CA MET A 81 -21.04 -1.60 12.89
C MET A 81 -20.05 -0.75 12.08
N ARG A 82 -19.20 0.05 12.74
CA ARG A 82 -18.13 0.82 12.09
C ARG A 82 -17.14 -0.10 11.36
N GLN A 83 -16.73 -1.19 11.98
CA GLN A 83 -15.90 -2.22 11.34
C GLN A 83 -16.57 -2.80 10.09
N LYS A 84 -17.85 -3.17 10.19
CA LYS A 84 -18.61 -3.70 9.05
C LYS A 84 -18.79 -2.66 7.94
N GLN A 85 -19.11 -1.42 8.28
CA GLN A 85 -19.22 -0.32 7.31
C GLN A 85 -17.89 -0.06 6.61
N LEU A 86 -16.77 -0.07 7.34
CA LEU A 86 -15.44 0.04 6.74
C LEU A 86 -15.18 -1.15 5.81
N LYS A 87 -15.42 -2.39 6.26
CA LYS A 87 -15.28 -3.59 5.40
C LYS A 87 -16.16 -3.50 4.14
N ASP A 88 -17.41 -3.10 4.25
CA ASP A 88 -18.37 -3.01 3.12
C ASP A 88 -18.02 -1.86 2.17
N THR A 89 -17.63 -0.70 2.69
CA THR A 89 -17.22 0.46 1.88
C THR A 89 -15.96 0.14 1.07
N TYR A 90 -15.00 -0.53 1.70
CA TYR A 90 -13.76 -0.96 1.04
C TYR A 90 -13.98 -2.16 0.11
N SER A 91 -14.94 -3.05 0.39
CA SER A 91 -15.28 -4.19 -0.48
C SER A 91 -16.14 -3.81 -1.69
N ASN A 92 -17.06 -2.86 -1.55
CA ASN A 92 -17.89 -2.38 -2.66
C ASN A 92 -17.10 -1.48 -3.63
N LYS A 93 -16.06 -0.78 -3.15
CA LYS A 93 -15.06 -0.13 -4.02
C LYS A 93 -14.38 -1.14 -4.96
N LYS A 94 -14.09 -2.36 -4.49
CA LYS A 94 -13.56 -3.47 -5.33
C LYS A 94 -14.55 -4.06 -6.34
N LYS A 95 -15.88 -4.03 -6.11
CA LYS A 95 -16.86 -4.61 -7.05
C LYS A 95 -17.21 -3.70 -8.23
N LYS A 96 -17.03 -2.38 -8.10
CA LYS A 96 -17.24 -1.44 -9.21
C LYS A 96 -16.11 -1.48 -10.25
N THR A 97 -14.89 -1.84 -9.85
CA THR A 97 -13.73 -1.95 -10.76
C THR A 97 -13.77 -3.21 -11.64
N VAL A 98 -14.34 -4.32 -11.15
CA VAL A 98 -14.42 -5.59 -11.93
C VAL A 98 -15.47 -5.56 -13.06
N ARG A 99 -16.52 -4.72 -12.98
CA ARG A 99 -17.59 -4.68 -13.99
C ARG A 99 -17.28 -3.85 -15.24
N ILE A 100 -16.18 -3.09 -15.25
CA ILE A 100 -15.78 -2.21 -16.37
C ILE A 100 -14.77 -2.91 -17.31
N GLY A 101 -14.30 -4.12 -16.98
CA GLY A 101 -13.29 -4.85 -17.75
C GLY A 101 -13.81 -5.79 -18.86
N ASN A 102 -15.13 -5.87 -19.13
CA ASN A 102 -15.64 -6.81 -20.14
C ASN A 102 -16.79 -6.21 -20.96
N LYS A 103 -16.46 -5.29 -21.87
CA LYS A 103 -17.36 -4.92 -22.98
C LYS A 103 -16.55 -4.55 -24.22
N GLY A 104 -16.34 -5.53 -25.08
CA GLY A 104 -15.63 -5.38 -26.35
C GLY A 104 -15.86 -6.56 -27.28
N SER A 105 -17.06 -6.66 -27.85
CA SER A 105 -17.31 -7.11 -29.22
C SER A 105 -18.81 -7.05 -29.55
N ILE A 106 -19.15 -6.22 -30.53
CA ILE A 106 -20.42 -6.18 -31.25
C ILE A 106 -20.12 -6.81 -32.61
N GLU A 107 -20.94 -7.77 -33.07
CA GLU A 107 -21.55 -7.72 -34.41
C GLU A 107 -22.73 -8.69 -34.55
N ASP A 108 -23.68 -8.22 -35.37
CA ASP A 108 -25.09 -8.58 -35.54
C ASP A 108 -25.40 -10.00 -36.08
N GLN A 109 -26.61 -10.51 -35.78
CA GLN A 109 -27.61 -10.85 -36.82
C GLN A 109 -29.00 -11.24 -36.27
N GLU A 110 -29.99 -10.99 -37.12
CA GLU A 110 -31.44 -10.92 -36.92
C GLU A 110 -32.23 -12.24 -36.74
N LYS A 111 -33.48 -12.07 -36.27
CA LYS A 111 -34.73 -12.84 -36.54
C LYS A 111 -34.91 -14.23 -35.91
N SER A 112 -35.93 -14.39 -35.06
CA SER A 112 -37.30 -14.80 -35.46
C SER A 112 -38.15 -15.22 -34.24
N ASN A 113 -39.46 -15.05 -34.39
CA ASN A 113 -40.56 -15.47 -33.50
C ASN A 113 -40.53 -16.99 -33.22
N ASP A 114 -40.99 -17.45 -32.05
CA ASP A 114 -42.32 -18.04 -31.90
C ASP A 114 -42.59 -18.50 -30.45
N VAL A 115 -43.89 -18.56 -30.16
CA VAL A 115 -44.64 -18.88 -28.95
C VAL A 115 -44.36 -20.25 -28.30
N SER A 116 -44.59 -20.36 -26.98
CA SER A 116 -45.68 -21.20 -26.43
C SER A 116 -45.71 -21.22 -24.90
N GLU A 117 -46.91 -20.98 -24.39
CA GLU A 117 -47.35 -21.17 -23.02
C GLU A 117 -47.25 -22.63 -22.57
N SER A 118 -47.05 -22.87 -21.27
CA SER A 118 -47.98 -23.66 -20.46
C SER A 118 -47.52 -23.79 -18.99
N SER A 119 -48.20 -23.07 -18.11
CA SER A 119 -48.62 -23.57 -16.79
C SER A 119 -49.96 -24.32 -17.00
N PRO A 120 -50.49 -25.20 -16.11
CA PRO A 120 -50.54 -24.96 -14.66
C PRO A 120 -50.64 -26.18 -13.68
N SER A 121 -50.36 -25.87 -12.40
CA SER A 121 -51.03 -26.32 -11.15
C SER A 121 -51.39 -27.80 -10.86
N HIS A 122 -50.92 -28.31 -9.71
CA HIS A 122 -51.78 -29.07 -8.77
C HIS A 122 -51.32 -28.97 -7.31
N GLN A 123 -52.31 -28.94 -6.41
CA GLN A 123 -52.27 -28.78 -4.95
C GLN A 123 -52.18 -30.14 -4.20
N GLY A 124 -51.81 -30.12 -2.91
CA GLY A 124 -52.45 -30.97 -1.88
C GLY A 124 -51.62 -32.01 -1.11
N GLU A 125 -51.26 -31.64 0.13
CA GLU A 125 -51.42 -32.40 1.41
C GLU A 125 -50.79 -33.80 1.68
N ASP A 126 -49.82 -33.78 2.62
CA ASP A 126 -49.87 -34.36 3.99
C ASP A 126 -49.35 -35.80 4.35
N GLN A 127 -48.69 -35.83 5.53
CA GLN A 127 -48.38 -36.93 6.48
C GLN A 127 -47.10 -37.81 6.48
N LEU A 128 -46.26 -37.50 7.49
CA LEU A 128 -45.77 -38.34 8.63
C LEU A 128 -44.53 -39.27 8.55
N GLN A 129 -43.52 -38.84 9.34
CA GLN A 129 -42.65 -39.55 10.30
C GLN A 129 -41.51 -40.48 9.82
N LYS A 130 -40.25 -40.09 10.12
CA LYS A 130 -39.36 -40.76 11.11
C LYS A 130 -38.01 -40.03 11.37
N GLU A 131 -37.84 -39.64 12.63
CA GLU A 131 -36.65 -39.65 13.51
C GLU A 131 -35.23 -39.21 13.07
N ASN A 132 -34.75 -38.18 13.80
CA ASN A 132 -33.45 -38.02 14.48
C ASN A 132 -32.13 -38.37 13.75
N HIS A 133 -31.39 -37.32 13.36
CA HIS A 133 -30.06 -37.06 13.92
C HIS A 133 -29.63 -35.60 13.68
N GLU A 134 -29.74 -34.77 14.72
CA GLU A 134 -28.95 -33.53 14.83
C GLU A 134 -27.47 -33.89 14.92
N ARG A 135 -26.69 -33.49 13.92
CA ARG A 135 -25.23 -33.32 14.06
C ARG A 135 -24.76 -32.11 13.27
N GLY A 136 -24.72 -30.99 13.99
CA GLY A 136 -23.85 -29.82 13.81
C GLY A 136 -23.46 -29.45 12.38
N LYS A 137 -24.10 -28.39 11.84
CA LYS A 137 -23.48 -27.52 10.84
C LYS A 137 -22.15 -27.00 11.41
N LYS A 138 -21.04 -27.68 11.07
CA LYS A 138 -19.70 -27.12 11.21
C LYS A 138 -19.73 -25.77 10.48
N ARG A 139 -19.71 -24.68 11.24
CA ARG A 139 -19.33 -23.35 10.74
C ARG A 139 -18.03 -23.56 9.98
N LYS A 140 -18.09 -23.39 8.66
CA LYS A 140 -16.92 -23.31 7.81
C LYS A 140 -16.08 -22.17 8.41
N LYS A 141 -14.99 -22.51 9.09
CA LYS A 141 -14.00 -21.54 9.54
C LYS A 141 -13.42 -20.96 8.26
N ILE A 142 -13.93 -19.80 7.87
CA ILE A 142 -13.35 -19.01 6.81
C ILE A 142 -11.95 -18.65 7.35
N ASN A 143 -10.90 -19.05 6.63
CA ASN A 143 -9.55 -18.59 6.92
C ASN A 143 -9.50 -17.12 6.50
N ASP A 144 -9.96 -16.22 7.37
CA ASP A 144 -9.85 -14.76 7.20
C ASP A 144 -8.37 -14.36 7.01
N ASP A 145 -7.44 -15.09 7.62
CA ASP A 145 -6.00 -14.80 7.58
C ASP A 145 -5.38 -14.81 6.17
N GLU A 146 -5.87 -15.67 5.25
CA GLU A 146 -5.40 -15.73 3.85
C GLU A 146 -6.01 -14.61 3.00
N GLU A 147 -7.28 -14.26 3.25
CA GLU A 147 -7.93 -13.11 2.59
C GLU A 147 -7.38 -11.77 3.12
N GLU A 148 -6.83 -11.74 4.34
CA GLU A 148 -6.28 -10.57 5.03
C GLU A 148 -4.80 -10.29 4.68
N GLU A 149 -3.92 -11.29 4.58
CA GLU A 149 -2.57 -11.11 3.98
C GLU A 149 -2.68 -10.67 2.51
N GLU A 150 -3.67 -11.19 1.77
CA GLU A 150 -4.00 -10.65 0.44
C GLU A 150 -4.60 -9.23 0.50
N PHE A 151 -5.22 -8.79 1.60
CA PHE A 151 -5.79 -7.44 1.72
C PHE A 151 -4.71 -6.38 1.94
N MET A 152 -3.71 -6.67 2.80
CA MET A 152 -2.53 -5.83 2.97
C MET A 152 -1.69 -5.77 1.69
N ASN A 153 -1.55 -6.89 0.98
CA ASN A 153 -0.94 -6.94 -0.36
C ASN A 153 -1.82 -6.33 -1.48
N ARG A 154 -3.03 -5.83 -1.19
CA ARG A 154 -3.97 -5.26 -2.18
C ARG A 154 -4.10 -3.74 -2.13
N LEU A 155 -3.64 -3.07 -1.07
CA LEU A 155 -3.42 -1.61 -1.07
C LEU A 155 -1.98 -1.25 -1.46
N GLU A 156 -1.13 -2.27 -1.62
CA GLU A 156 0.21 -2.11 -2.17
C GLU A 156 0.07 -1.67 -3.64
N ILE A 157 0.57 -0.47 -3.94
CA ILE A 157 0.70 -0.01 -5.33
C ILE A 157 1.69 -0.95 -6.00
N LYS A 158 1.18 -1.89 -6.79
CA LYS A 158 2.04 -2.82 -7.53
C LYS A 158 2.50 -2.12 -8.78
N ILE A 159 3.73 -1.63 -8.77
CA ILE A 159 4.36 -1.10 -9.98
C ILE A 159 4.98 -2.28 -10.72
N PRO A 160 4.37 -2.81 -11.79
CA PRO A 160 4.96 -3.90 -12.56
C PRO A 160 6.23 -3.42 -13.26
N LEU A 161 7.39 -3.87 -12.79
CA LEU A 161 8.65 -3.62 -13.50
C LEU A 161 8.72 -4.44 -14.80
N PRO A 162 9.05 -3.82 -15.94
CA PRO A 162 9.39 -4.52 -17.17
C PRO A 162 10.50 -5.56 -16.96
N GLU A 163 10.39 -6.70 -17.64
CA GLU A 163 11.35 -7.81 -17.48
C GLU A 163 12.78 -7.41 -17.87
N SER A 164 12.93 -6.56 -18.88
CA SER A 164 14.22 -5.98 -19.27
C SER A 164 14.90 -5.23 -18.14
N LEU A 165 14.14 -4.51 -17.31
CA LEU A 165 14.64 -3.74 -16.18
C LEU A 165 14.95 -4.65 -14.98
N LYS A 166 14.19 -5.74 -14.78
CA LYS A 166 14.52 -6.73 -13.74
C LYS A 166 15.87 -7.39 -14.00
N VAL A 167 16.17 -7.75 -15.23
CA VAL A 167 17.49 -8.30 -15.59
C VAL A 167 18.59 -7.29 -15.25
N LYS A 168 18.39 -6.00 -15.53
CA LYS A 168 19.33 -4.95 -15.17
C LYS A 168 19.52 -4.79 -13.65
N LEU A 169 18.47 -4.95 -12.85
CA LEU A 169 18.58 -4.95 -11.39
C LEU A 169 19.37 -6.14 -10.86
N ILE A 170 19.19 -7.32 -11.44
CA ILE A 170 19.95 -8.52 -11.07
C ILE A 170 21.43 -8.32 -11.42
N ASP A 171 21.73 -7.83 -12.63
CA ASP A 171 23.10 -7.52 -13.05
C ASP A 171 23.76 -6.47 -12.13
N ASP A 172 23.03 -5.41 -11.77
CA ASP A 172 23.51 -4.35 -10.88
C ASP A 172 23.81 -4.92 -9.47
N TRP A 173 22.91 -5.72 -8.91
CA TRP A 173 23.12 -6.39 -7.63
C TRP A 173 24.35 -7.29 -7.65
N GLU A 174 24.54 -8.13 -8.69
CA GLU A 174 25.73 -8.98 -8.81
C GLU A 174 27.01 -8.16 -8.96
N ASN A 175 26.97 -7.07 -9.73
CA ASN A 175 28.12 -6.21 -9.94
C ASN A 175 28.59 -5.53 -8.65
N VAL A 176 27.66 -5.00 -7.85
CA VAL A 176 28.03 -4.34 -6.60
C VAL A 176 28.45 -5.36 -5.54
N THR A 177 27.67 -6.42 -5.32
CA THR A 177 27.85 -7.32 -4.17
C THR A 177 28.87 -8.44 -4.40
N ARG A 178 29.01 -8.95 -5.63
CA ARG A 178 29.94 -10.05 -5.94
C ARG A 178 31.20 -9.57 -6.62
N ASN A 179 31.08 -8.61 -7.55
CA ASN A 179 32.21 -8.15 -8.35
C ASN A 179 32.89 -6.91 -7.75
N ASN A 180 32.35 -6.35 -6.65
CA ASN A 180 32.83 -5.13 -6.00
C ASN A 180 33.00 -3.96 -7.01
N ALA A 181 32.12 -3.92 -8.01
CA ALA A 181 32.14 -2.94 -9.08
C ALA A 181 31.26 -1.76 -8.69
N LEU A 182 31.88 -0.76 -8.05
CA LEU A 182 31.20 0.48 -7.69
C LEU A 182 31.05 1.40 -8.90
N LEU A 183 29.87 2.00 -9.04
CA LEU A 183 29.61 2.98 -10.09
C LEU A 183 30.46 4.24 -9.86
N LYS A 184 30.97 4.81 -10.95
CA LYS A 184 31.71 6.09 -10.89
C LYS A 184 30.72 7.24 -10.66
N LEU A 185 30.96 8.02 -9.62
CA LEU A 185 30.18 9.20 -9.25
C LEU A 185 31.06 10.46 -9.34
N PRO A 186 30.53 11.63 -9.75
CA PRO A 186 29.16 11.86 -10.26
C PRO A 186 28.91 11.17 -11.61
N ARG A 187 27.66 10.77 -11.86
CA ARG A 187 27.28 10.18 -13.16
C ARG A 187 27.22 11.23 -14.25
N LYS A 188 27.45 10.80 -15.50
CA LYS A 188 27.32 11.66 -16.68
C LYS A 188 25.86 12.03 -16.96
N TYR A 189 24.95 11.08 -16.77
CA TYR A 189 23.51 11.27 -16.86
C TYR A 189 22.94 11.03 -15.47
N THR A 190 22.44 12.09 -14.86
CA THR A 190 21.96 12.07 -13.47
C THR A 190 20.46 11.78 -13.43
N VAL A 191 19.94 11.44 -12.26
CA VAL A 191 18.50 11.26 -12.06
C VAL A 191 17.75 12.53 -12.44
N ALA A 192 18.26 13.70 -12.07
CA ALA A 192 17.66 14.98 -12.46
C ALA A 192 17.58 15.14 -13.99
N ASP A 193 18.64 14.77 -14.72
CA ASP A 193 18.63 14.84 -16.19
C ASP A 193 17.59 13.89 -16.79
N ILE A 194 17.51 12.65 -16.30
CA ILE A 194 16.55 11.63 -16.77
C ILE A 194 15.11 12.08 -16.53
N LEU A 195 14.84 12.62 -15.34
CA LEU A 195 13.52 13.13 -14.97
C LEU A 195 13.11 14.33 -15.83
N ASN A 196 14.04 15.25 -16.13
CA ASN A 196 13.80 16.38 -17.01
C ASN A 196 13.57 15.94 -18.46
N GLU A 197 14.36 14.99 -18.96
CA GLU A 197 14.19 14.42 -20.31
C GLU A 197 12.82 13.77 -20.47
N TYR A 198 12.33 13.06 -19.45
CA TYR A 198 10.97 12.52 -19.45
C TYR A 198 9.90 13.61 -19.47
N LEU A 199 10.05 14.68 -18.68
CA LEU A 199 9.11 15.81 -18.70
C LEU A 199 9.08 16.50 -20.07
N GLU A 200 10.25 16.74 -20.67
CA GLU A 200 10.35 17.31 -22.01
C GLU A 200 9.69 16.42 -23.07
N PHE A 201 9.93 15.11 -22.98
CA PHE A 201 9.28 14.13 -23.86
C PHE A 201 7.76 14.18 -23.75
N LYS A 202 7.21 14.23 -22.53
CA LYS A 202 5.76 14.33 -22.31
C LYS A 202 5.17 15.64 -22.78
N HIS A 203 5.83 16.75 -22.46
CA HIS A 203 5.40 18.07 -22.93
C HIS A 203 5.36 18.14 -24.46
N ASN A 204 6.36 17.57 -25.15
CA ASN A 204 6.39 17.51 -26.62
C ASN A 204 5.30 16.59 -27.19
N LEU A 205 5.00 15.48 -26.53
CA LEU A 205 3.91 14.58 -26.92
C LEU A 205 2.54 15.27 -26.76
N ILE A 206 2.33 16.01 -25.68
CA ILE A 206 1.08 16.74 -25.42
C ILE A 206 0.95 17.93 -26.38
N ALA A 207 2.02 18.70 -26.60
CA ALA A 207 2.05 19.82 -27.54
C ALA A 207 1.81 19.41 -28.99
N SER A 208 2.22 18.20 -29.39
CA SER A 208 1.92 17.65 -30.72
C SER A 208 0.50 17.11 -30.87
N THR A 209 -0.17 16.78 -29.78
CA THR A 209 -1.53 16.19 -29.77
C THR A 209 -2.63 17.22 -29.49
N ALA A 210 -2.32 18.33 -28.81
CA ALA A 210 -3.29 19.34 -28.37
C ALA A 210 -3.06 20.71 -29.03
N ASN A 211 -4.08 21.23 -29.71
CA ASN A 211 -4.15 22.65 -30.07
C ASN A 211 -4.32 23.50 -28.78
N ASN A 212 -3.21 23.96 -28.21
CA ASN A 212 -3.12 25.17 -27.38
C ASN A 212 -4.02 25.24 -26.12
N GLN A 213 -4.29 24.11 -25.46
CA GLN A 213 -4.73 24.11 -24.06
C GLN A 213 -3.61 23.50 -23.22
N LYS A 214 -2.91 24.36 -22.47
CA LYS A 214 -1.99 23.97 -21.40
C LYS A 214 -2.79 23.07 -20.45
N SER A 215 -2.58 21.77 -20.56
CA SER A 215 -3.52 20.78 -20.02
C SER A 215 -3.19 20.51 -18.56
N ASP A 216 -4.20 20.37 -17.71
CA ASP A 216 -4.06 19.95 -16.29
C ASP A 216 -3.20 18.67 -16.14
N LYS A 217 -3.00 17.90 -17.21
CA LYS A 217 -2.14 16.70 -17.26
C LYS A 217 -0.65 17.01 -17.25
N ASP A 218 -0.21 18.12 -17.84
CA ASP A 218 1.20 18.54 -17.76
C ASP A 218 1.58 18.86 -16.32
N ASP A 219 0.66 19.46 -15.57
CA ASP A 219 0.86 19.77 -14.15
C ASP A 219 0.98 18.48 -13.32
N ILE A 220 0.16 17.44 -13.60
CA ILE A 220 0.25 16.14 -12.93
C ILE A 220 1.59 15.44 -13.25
N HIS A 221 2.04 15.41 -14.51
CA HIS A 221 3.34 14.82 -14.85
C HIS A 221 4.49 15.51 -14.10
N SER A 222 4.44 16.84 -13.99
CA SER A 222 5.41 17.63 -13.23
C SER A 222 5.38 17.27 -11.74
N GLU A 223 4.20 17.17 -11.14
CA GLU A 223 4.03 16.78 -9.73
C GLU A 223 4.57 15.38 -9.44
N VAL A 224 4.26 14.39 -10.30
CA VAL A 224 4.75 13.02 -10.15
C VAL A 224 6.27 12.97 -10.22
N VAL A 225 6.88 13.63 -11.21
CA VAL A 225 8.33 13.68 -11.37
C VAL A 225 9.02 14.37 -10.20
N GLN A 226 8.46 15.49 -9.74
CA GLN A 226 8.95 16.18 -8.55
C GLN A 226 8.84 15.28 -7.30
N GLY A 227 7.76 14.51 -7.18
CA GLY A 227 7.60 13.50 -6.14
C GLY A 227 8.70 12.45 -6.18
N ILE A 228 8.95 11.84 -7.35
CA ILE A 228 10.01 10.84 -7.54
C ILE A 228 11.38 11.41 -7.13
N LYS A 229 11.69 12.66 -7.51
CA LYS A 229 12.93 13.34 -7.13
C LYS A 229 13.06 13.45 -5.61
N ILE A 230 12.02 13.94 -4.92
CA ILE A 230 12.02 14.09 -3.47
C ILE A 230 12.17 12.74 -2.76
N TYR A 231 11.46 11.72 -3.24
CA TYR A 231 11.60 10.36 -2.70
C TYR A 231 13.01 9.84 -2.89
N PHE A 232 13.60 10.00 -4.08
CA PHE A 232 14.97 9.59 -4.36
C PHE A 232 15.96 10.25 -3.40
N ASP A 233 15.90 11.57 -3.25
CA ASP A 233 16.85 12.31 -2.42
C ASP A 233 16.81 11.90 -0.95
N LYS A 234 15.59 11.67 -0.42
CA LYS A 234 15.37 11.26 0.98
C LYS A 234 15.71 9.80 1.23
N THR A 235 15.55 8.94 0.25
CA THR A 235 15.66 7.48 0.44
C THR A 235 17.02 6.93 0.10
N LEU A 236 17.79 7.60 -0.76
CA LEU A 236 19.06 7.10 -1.26
C LEU A 236 20.00 6.62 -0.13
N GLY A 237 20.33 7.50 0.81
CA GLY A 237 21.28 7.18 1.89
C GLY A 237 20.81 6.10 2.86
N ASN A 238 19.49 5.88 2.94
CA ASN A 238 18.88 5.03 3.96
C ASN A 238 18.62 3.62 3.43
N ILE A 239 17.97 3.51 2.27
CA ILE A 239 17.42 2.25 1.78
C ILE A 239 17.92 1.80 0.40
N LEU A 240 18.40 2.70 -0.48
CA LEU A 240 18.71 2.34 -1.87
C LEU A 240 20.15 1.86 -2.10
N LEU A 241 21.05 2.08 -1.13
CA LEU A 241 22.47 1.72 -1.24
C LEU A 241 22.76 0.36 -0.64
N TYR A 242 23.55 -0.45 -1.36
CA TYR A 242 24.10 -1.68 -0.83
C TYR A 242 25.20 -1.39 0.21
N ALA A 243 25.55 -2.39 1.02
CA ALA A 243 26.54 -2.26 2.09
C ALA A 243 27.88 -1.70 1.56
N ASP A 244 28.35 -2.20 0.42
CA ASP A 244 29.63 -1.81 -0.19
C ASP A 244 29.62 -0.38 -0.75
N GLU A 245 28.45 0.17 -1.10
CA GLU A 245 28.31 1.55 -1.60
C GLU A 245 28.29 2.59 -0.49
N ARG A 246 28.05 2.20 0.78
CA ARG A 246 27.90 3.17 1.89
C ARG A 246 29.16 4.00 2.13
N GLN A 247 30.35 3.40 2.02
CA GLN A 247 31.59 4.14 2.18
C GLN A 247 31.80 5.16 1.05
N GLN A 248 31.40 4.82 -0.17
CA GLN A 248 31.43 5.73 -1.31
C GLN A 248 30.46 6.90 -1.09
N TYR A 249 29.24 6.64 -0.63
CA TYR A 249 28.24 7.68 -0.33
C TYR A 249 28.76 8.69 0.69
N VAL A 250 29.35 8.23 1.81
CA VAL A 250 29.93 9.13 2.83
C VAL A 250 31.02 10.02 2.24
N ASN A 251 31.87 9.48 1.37
CA ASN A 251 32.94 10.25 0.72
C ASN A 251 32.38 11.28 -0.26
N ILE A 252 31.37 10.91 -1.04
CA ILE A 252 30.72 11.78 -2.03
C ILE A 252 29.95 12.90 -1.35
N ARG A 253 29.19 12.63 -0.28
CA ARG A 253 28.49 13.66 0.49
C ARG A 253 29.44 14.68 1.12
N LYS A 254 30.66 14.27 1.50
CA LYS A 254 31.70 15.20 1.98
C LYS A 254 32.25 16.10 0.87
N GLN A 255 32.33 15.59 -0.36
CA GLN A 255 32.84 16.35 -1.51
C GLN A 255 31.78 17.28 -2.11
N PHE A 256 30.51 16.87 -2.09
CA PHE A 256 29.38 17.58 -2.69
C PHE A 256 28.30 17.84 -1.64
N LEU A 257 28.57 18.79 -0.74
CA LEU A 257 27.65 19.14 0.34
C LEU A 257 26.40 19.88 -0.18
N ASP A 258 26.60 20.70 -1.21
CA ASP A 258 25.58 21.61 -1.76
C ASP A 258 24.72 20.99 -2.87
N LYS A 259 25.01 19.75 -3.27
CA LYS A 259 24.26 19.06 -4.34
C LYS A 259 23.27 18.05 -3.78
N GLU A 260 22.16 17.93 -4.47
CA GLU A 260 21.16 16.91 -4.19
C GLU A 260 21.62 15.55 -4.70
N ASN A 261 21.08 14.47 -4.13
CA ASN A 261 21.47 13.13 -4.51
C ASN A 261 21.04 12.83 -5.96
N SER A 262 19.91 13.39 -6.40
CA SER A 262 19.41 13.30 -7.77
C SER A 262 20.38 13.87 -8.82
N GLU A 263 21.27 14.79 -8.44
CA GLU A 263 22.25 15.43 -9.34
C GLU A 263 23.61 14.71 -9.38
N ILE A 264 23.76 13.64 -8.60
CA ILE A 264 25.04 12.91 -8.48
C ILE A 264 24.88 11.48 -8.98
N TYR A 265 23.77 10.85 -8.62
CA TYR A 265 23.46 9.46 -8.90
C TYR A 265 22.70 9.31 -10.24
N GLY A 266 22.62 8.09 -10.76
CA GLY A 266 22.11 7.81 -12.10
C GLY A 266 20.91 6.86 -12.12
N ALA A 267 20.62 6.34 -13.32
CA ALA A 267 19.47 5.47 -13.59
C ALA A 267 19.47 4.19 -12.74
N GLU A 268 20.64 3.65 -12.39
CA GLU A 268 20.74 2.39 -11.64
C GLU A 268 20.11 2.52 -10.26
N HIS A 269 20.46 3.57 -9.52
CA HIS A 269 19.89 3.86 -8.21
C HIS A 269 18.43 4.29 -8.31
N LEU A 270 18.06 5.03 -9.37
CA LEU A 270 16.66 5.37 -9.62
C LEU A 270 15.80 4.13 -9.82
N LEU A 271 16.31 3.12 -10.54
CA LEU A 271 15.57 1.88 -10.75
C LEU A 271 15.35 1.11 -9.44
N ARG A 272 16.32 1.15 -8.51
CA ARG A 272 16.15 0.60 -7.15
C ARG A 272 15.05 1.33 -6.38
N LEU A 273 14.88 2.64 -6.57
CA LEU A 273 13.76 3.38 -5.96
C LEU A 273 12.43 2.77 -6.39
N PHE A 274 12.22 2.47 -7.67
CA PHE A 274 10.96 1.89 -8.15
C PHE A 274 10.61 0.52 -7.54
N VAL A 275 11.61 -0.22 -7.04
CA VAL A 275 11.38 -1.48 -6.31
C VAL A 275 10.88 -1.22 -4.88
N GLU A 276 11.42 -0.20 -4.21
CA GLU A 276 11.05 0.16 -2.83
C GLU A 276 9.88 1.14 -2.75
N LEU A 277 9.56 1.84 -3.83
CA LEU A 277 8.53 2.88 -3.90
C LEU A 277 7.14 2.39 -3.49
N PRO A 278 6.66 1.18 -3.91
CA PRO A 278 5.42 0.60 -3.40
C PRO A 278 5.32 0.59 -1.87
N ARG A 279 6.41 0.19 -1.21
CA ARG A 279 6.50 0.09 0.24
C ARG A 279 6.48 1.47 0.90
N LEU A 280 7.13 2.45 0.28
CA LEU A 280 7.12 3.84 0.75
C LEU A 280 5.74 4.48 0.60
N LEU A 281 5.04 4.19 -0.50
CA LEU A 281 3.72 4.74 -0.78
C LEU A 281 2.62 4.07 0.06
N ALA A 282 2.81 2.84 0.54
CA ALA A 282 1.87 2.16 1.42
C ALA A 282 1.60 2.90 2.74
N HIS A 283 2.55 3.73 3.19
CA HIS A 283 2.40 4.56 4.39
C HIS A 283 1.72 5.91 4.13
N THR A 284 1.42 6.24 2.87
CA THR A 284 0.76 7.49 2.51
C THR A 284 -0.75 7.32 2.43
N THR A 285 -1.50 8.25 3.02
CA THR A 285 -2.96 8.28 2.93
C THR A 285 -3.36 8.99 1.63
N MET A 286 -3.52 8.25 0.55
CA MET A 286 -4.06 8.74 -0.72
C MET A 286 -5.44 8.15 -0.99
N ASP A 287 -6.28 8.88 -1.74
CA ASP A 287 -7.53 8.34 -2.24
C ASP A 287 -7.28 7.41 -3.44
N GLN A 288 -8.18 6.44 -3.63
CA GLN A 288 -8.00 5.39 -4.63
C GLN A 288 -7.85 5.94 -6.06
N ALA A 289 -8.54 7.04 -6.40
CA ALA A 289 -8.46 7.62 -7.74
C ALA A 289 -7.08 8.26 -7.99
N ALA A 290 -6.53 8.97 -7.00
CA ALA A 290 -5.16 9.48 -7.09
C ALA A 290 -4.14 8.34 -7.12
N THR A 291 -4.35 7.26 -6.36
CA THR A 291 -3.47 6.09 -6.37
C THR A 291 -3.41 5.41 -7.74
N GLU A 292 -4.57 5.17 -8.37
CA GLU A 292 -4.65 4.58 -9.71
C GLU A 292 -3.99 5.50 -10.75
N THR A 293 -4.22 6.82 -10.65
CA THR A 293 -3.58 7.81 -11.54
C THR A 293 -2.06 7.80 -11.36
N LEU A 294 -1.57 7.78 -10.12
CA LEU A 294 -0.14 7.72 -9.82
C LEU A 294 0.48 6.43 -10.36
N GLU A 295 -0.16 5.28 -10.17
CA GLU A 295 0.29 4.00 -10.71
C GLU A 295 0.45 4.04 -12.23
N GLU A 296 -0.54 4.57 -12.96
CA GLU A 296 -0.47 4.72 -14.41
C GLU A 296 0.74 5.57 -14.85
N HIS A 297 1.01 6.68 -14.15
CA HIS A 297 2.12 7.58 -14.48
C HIS A 297 3.48 6.95 -14.14
N LEU A 298 3.57 6.19 -13.04
CA LEU A 298 4.79 5.47 -12.66
C LEU A 298 5.09 4.32 -13.63
N ILE A 299 4.06 3.59 -14.06
CA ILE A 299 4.20 2.54 -15.09
C ILE A 299 4.60 3.15 -16.43
N ASP A 300 4.02 4.28 -16.80
CA ASP A 300 4.34 4.99 -18.03
C ASP A 300 5.79 5.51 -18.03
N PHE A 301 6.30 6.00 -16.90
CA PHE A 301 7.71 6.37 -16.76
C PHE A 301 8.67 5.17 -16.95
N LEU A 302 8.26 3.97 -16.55
CA LEU A 302 9.08 2.76 -16.66
C LEU A 302 9.09 2.12 -18.06
N LYS A 303 8.21 2.56 -18.96
CA LYS A 303 8.10 2.03 -20.33
C LYS A 303 9.07 2.73 -21.29
#